data_AF-A0A520K987-F1
#
_entry.id   AF-A0A520K987-F1
#
_cell.length_a   1.000
_cell.length_b   1.000
_cell.length_c   1.000
_cell.angle_alpha   90.00
_cell.angle_beta   90.00
_cell.angle_gamma   90.00
#
_symmetry.space_group_name_H-M   'P 1'
#
loop_
_entity.id
_entity.type
_entity.pdbx_description
1 polymer ?
#
loop_
_entity_poly.entity_id
_entity_poly.type
_entity_poly.pdbx_seq_one_letter_code
_entity_poly.pdbx_strand_id
1 'polypeptide(L)' 'MDPEVMGGQPCIRGLRIPVSLIIKLIASGKKIEEILEDYPELEEEDIRQSLEYAAWTVSEKILPVTYEISR' A
#
# COMPACT_ATOMS: atom_id res chain seq x y z
N MET A 1 -5.00 1.34 9.79
CA MET A 1 -3.95 2.37 9.78
C MET A 1 -3.88 2.95 11.18
N ASP A 2 -2.69 2.97 11.77
CA ASP A 2 -2.48 3.44 13.12
C ASP A 2 -1.58 4.69 13.06
N PRO A 3 -2.04 5.87 13.49
CA PRO A 3 -1.25 7.10 13.49
C PRO A 3 0.09 6.96 14.23
N GLU A 4 0.18 6.07 15.22
CA GLU A 4 1.38 5.84 16.03
C GLU A 4 2.40 4.90 15.32
N VAL A 5 1.98 4.23 14.25
CA VAL A 5 2.84 3.33 13.47
C VAL A 5 3.27 4.02 12.18
N MET A 6 4.59 4.22 12.03
CA MET A 6 5.20 4.80 10.82
C MET A 6 4.55 6.11 10.33
N GLY A 7 4.05 6.94 11.26
CA GLY A 7 3.40 8.21 10.93
C GLY A 7 2.05 8.05 10.21
N GLY A 8 1.32 6.96 10.47
CA GLY A 8 0.03 6.67 9.84
C GLY A 8 0.13 5.99 8.48
N GLN A 9 1.34 5.61 8.05
CA GLN A 9 1.56 4.94 6.78
C GLN A 9 0.89 3.54 6.79
N PRO A 10 0.27 3.10 5.68
CA PRO A 10 -0.24 1.74 5.56
C PRO A 10 0.89 0.71 5.68
N CYS A 11 0.73 -0.22 6.61
CA CYS A 11 1.69 -1.29 6.92
C CYS A 11 1.02 -2.66 6.85
N ILE A 12 1.82 -3.70 6.60
CA ILE A 12 1.40 -5.10 6.65
C ILE A 12 0.94 -5.43 8.08
N ARG A 13 -0.06 -6.32 8.20
CA ARG A 13 -0.69 -6.71 9.48
C ARG A 13 0.32 -7.03 10.59
N GLY A 14 0.36 -6.23 11.64
CA GLY A 14 1.25 -6.47 12.80
C GLY A 14 2.75 -6.36 12.49
N LEU A 15 3.13 -5.96 11.29
CA LEU A 15 4.52 -5.78 10.87
C LEU A 15 4.79 -4.29 10.64
N ARG A 16 6.04 -3.88 10.90
CA ARG A 16 6.50 -2.51 10.58
C ARG A 16 7.05 -2.45 9.15
N ILE A 17 6.43 -3.20 8.24
CA ILE A 17 6.75 -3.24 6.81
C ILE A 17 5.70 -2.41 6.08
N PRO A 18 6.07 -1.31 5.41
CA PRO A 18 5.10 -0.52 4.68
C PRO A 18 4.62 -1.18 3.40
N VAL A 19 3.34 -0.99 3.07
CA VAL A 19 2.78 -1.40 1.77
C VAL A 19 3.60 -0.82 0.61
N SER A 20 4.05 0.43 0.74
CA SER A 20 4.85 1.10 -0.30
C SER A 20 6.21 0.44 -0.56
N LEU A 21 6.78 -0.29 0.41
CA LEU A 21 7.99 -1.07 0.19
C LEU A 21 7.71 -2.25 -0.75
N ILE A 22 6.65 -2.99 -0.51
CA ILE A 22 6.24 -4.13 -1.36
C ILE A 22 6.02 -3.66 -2.81
N ILE A 23 5.31 -2.56 -3.00
CA ILE A 23 5.08 -1.98 -4.32
C ILE A 23 6.40 -1.59 -5.01
N LYS A 24 7.36 -1.01 -4.27
CA LYS A 24 8.69 -0.66 -4.83
C LYS A 24 9.49 -1.89 -5.24
N LEU A 25 9.46 -2.97 -4.44
CA LEU A 25 10.16 -4.21 -4.76
C LEU A 25 9.60 -4.82 -6.04
N ILE A 26 8.28 -4.93 -6.16
CA ILE A 26 7.62 -5.42 -7.39
C ILE A 26 7.94 -4.51 -8.58
N ALA A 27 7.86 -3.18 -8.41
CA ALA A 27 8.19 -2.23 -9.46
C ALA A 27 9.66 -2.32 -9.92
N SER A 28 10.57 -2.76 -9.04
CA SER A 28 11.96 -3.03 -9.38
C SER A 28 12.19 -4.36 -10.13
N GLY A 29 11.13 -5.15 -10.32
CA GLY A 29 11.18 -6.43 -11.04
C GLY A 29 11.44 -7.65 -10.16
N LYS A 30 11.47 -7.50 -8.83
CA LYS A 30 11.56 -8.66 -7.92
C LYS A 30 10.30 -9.52 -8.04
N LYS A 31 10.53 -10.83 -8.07
CA LYS A 31 9.45 -11.83 -8.01
C LYS A 31 8.94 -11.99 -6.59
N ILE A 32 7.74 -12.55 -6.46
CA ILE A 32 7.10 -12.79 -5.16
C ILE A 32 7.96 -13.69 -4.28
N GLU A 33 8.53 -14.75 -4.84
CA GLU A 33 9.34 -15.72 -4.12
C GLU A 33 10.59 -15.06 -3.53
N GLU A 34 11.25 -14.18 -4.30
CA GLU A 34 12.43 -13.44 -3.85
C GLU A 34 12.09 -12.43 -2.74
N ILE A 35 10.86 -11.89 -2.72
CA ILE A 35 10.39 -11.00 -1.66
C ILE A 35 10.13 -11.80 -0.37
N LEU A 36 9.54 -12.99 -0.48
CA LEU A 36 9.29 -13.86 0.67
C LEU A 36 10.60 -14.43 1.25
N GLU A 37 11.62 -14.64 0.42
CA GLU A 37 12.97 -15.00 0.87
C GLU A 37 13.65 -13.87 1.66
N ASP A 38 13.53 -12.62 1.18
CA ASP A 38 14.10 -11.45 1.85
C ASP A 38 13.36 -11.08 3.15
N TYR A 39 12.05 -11.40 3.23
CA TYR A 39 11.16 -11.09 4.35
C TYR A 39 10.34 -12.32 4.75
N PRO A 40 10.93 -13.28 5.49
CA PRO A 40 10.29 -14.56 5.85
C PRO A 40 9.04 -14.43 6.73
N GLU A 41 8.81 -13.26 7.35
CA GLU A 41 7.61 -12.94 8.12
C GLU A 41 6.40 -12.61 7.24
N LEU A 42 6.59 -12.37 5.94
CA LEU A 42 5.52 -12.11 4.98
C LEU A 42 4.88 -13.41 4.51
N GLU A 43 3.59 -13.33 4.24
CA GLU A 43 2.87 -14.32 3.46
C GLU A 43 2.57 -13.77 2.06
N GLU A 44 2.38 -14.65 1.08
CA GLU A 44 1.99 -14.26 -0.28
C GLU A 44 0.72 -13.37 -0.29
N GLU A 45 -0.19 -13.63 0.63
CA GLU A 45 -1.41 -12.86 0.84
C GLU A 45 -1.13 -11.40 1.22
N ASP A 46 -0.06 -11.11 1.99
CA ASP A 46 0.31 -9.75 2.36
C ASP A 46 0.77 -8.95 1.12
N ILE A 47 1.40 -9.62 0.15
CA ILE A 47 1.81 -9.03 -1.13
C ILE A 47 0.57 -8.75 -1.99
N ARG A 48 -0.36 -9.71 -2.06
CA ARG A 48 -1.63 -9.56 -2.79
C ARG A 48 -2.44 -8.39 -2.24
N GLN A 49 -2.62 -8.31 -0.93
CA GLN A 49 -3.34 -7.21 -0.26
C GLN A 49 -2.65 -5.86 -0.45
N SER A 50 -1.32 -5.84 -0.51
CA SER A 50 -0.56 -4.62 -0.83
C SER A 50 -0.91 -4.08 -2.22
N LEU A 51 -1.01 -4.98 -3.21
CA LEU A 51 -1.38 -4.62 -4.58
C LEU A 51 -2.85 -4.18 -4.67
N GLU A 52 -3.77 -4.87 -3.98
CA GLU A 52 -5.18 -4.49 -3.91
C GLU A 52 -5.36 -3.11 -3.28
N TYR A 53 -4.67 -2.86 -2.16
CA TYR A 53 -4.68 -1.56 -1.51
C TYR A 53 -4.16 -0.46 -2.45
N ALA A 54 -3.05 -0.72 -3.16
CA ALA A 54 -2.52 0.23 -4.13
C ALA A 54 -3.51 0.52 -5.27
N ALA A 55 -4.14 -0.52 -5.83
CA ALA A 55 -5.14 -0.39 -6.89
C ALA A 55 -6.36 0.42 -6.42
N TRP A 56 -6.89 0.11 -5.23
CA TRP A 56 -7.97 0.86 -4.62
C TRP A 56 -7.60 2.34 -4.43
N THR A 57 -6.44 2.61 -3.82
CA THR A 57 -5.94 3.97 -3.53
C THR A 57 -5.82 4.82 -4.79
N VAL A 58 -5.31 4.25 -5.90
CA VAL A 58 -5.14 5.01 -7.15
C VAL A 58 -6.44 5.11 -7.96
N SER A 59 -7.41 4.24 -7.70
CA SER A 59 -8.72 4.26 -8.37
C SER A 59 -9.69 5.28 -7.77
N GLU A 60 -9.48 5.70 -6.51
CA GLU A 60 -10.29 6.75 -5.90
C GLU A 60 -10.08 8.08 -6.65
N LYS A 61 -11.11 8.49 -7.39
CA LYS A 61 -11.18 9.83 -7.99
C LYS A 61 -11.56 10.83 -6.91
N ILE A 62 -10.61 11.66 -6.50
CA ILE A 62 -10.93 12.89 -5.76
C ILE A 62 -11.60 13.84 -6.77
N LEU A 63 -12.93 13.87 -6.78
CA LEU A 63 -13.66 14.90 -7.52
C LEU A 63 -13.59 16.20 -6.72
N PRO A 64 -12.98 17.27 -7.26
CA PRO A 64 -13.02 18.56 -6.59
C PRO A 64 -14.48 19.01 -6.52
N VAL A 65 -14.95 19.34 -5.31
CA VAL A 65 -16.26 19.98 -5.14
C VAL A 65 -16.13 21.42 -5.65
N THR A 66 -16.49 21.64 -6.90
CA THR A 66 -16.62 23.01 -7.44
C THR A 66 -17.89 23.61 -6.86
N TYR A 67 -17.75 24.49 -5.87
CA TYR A 67 -18.87 25.28 -5.38
C TYR A 67 -19.10 26.42 -6.37
N GLU A 68 -20.06 26.28 -7.29
CA GLU A 68 -20.55 27.43 -8.05
C GLU A 68 -21.36 28.30 -7.10
N ILE A 69 -20.73 29.38 -6.62
CA ILE A 69 -21.41 30.43 -5.86
C ILE A 69 -22.44 31.04 -6.81
N SER A 70 -23.69 30.62 -6.65
CA SER A 70 -24.83 31.26 -7.30
C SER A 70 -24.92 32.69 -6.78
N ARG A 71 -24.69 33.64 -7.68
CA ARG A 71 -24.72 35.08 -7.43
C ARG A 71 -26.15 35.59 -7.37
#